data_AF-A0AB37WBG8-F1
#
_entry.id   AF-A0AB37WBG8-F1
#
_cell.length_a   1.000
_cell.length_b   1.000
_cell.length_c   1.000
_cell.angle_alpha   90.00
_cell.angle_beta   90.00
_cell.angle_gamma   90.00
#
_symmetry.space_group_name_H-M   'P 1'
#
loop_
_entity.id
_entity.type
_entity.pdbx_description
1 polymer ?
#
loop_
_entity_poly.entity_id
_entity_poly.type
_entity_poly.pdbx_seq_one_letter_code
_entity_poly.pdbx_strand_id
1 'polypeptide(L)'
;MPFSKAKPSSSQYAPLATDADGEETIKSPEKRSISEDDDSSLSLITSDNLPSLAPSKLFQLPKIAVYFSFALALLSAANIALLSVTLAEYQAYPFSDSELEALPHGDARLGLDRAADMLAPSHTYQYSWADRIARVSRKLRSAVWGQGVQVYVTVEDSTIMRFPIPSPGINACALTWSPPLELSARTWNFTTKGDITEIEVWQLIAPSATSAITPSGMDELDYDTLSYSTLPVRGELLGVLDLTVKLNSTTLEFACPSDAQNLIVEMRCQRVACHLSYNQLDVASGFGFSLARRQE
;
A
#
# COMPACT_ATOMS: atom_id res chain seq x y z
N MET A 1 -33.35 29.36 41.84
CA MET A 1 -32.66 28.17 42.38
C MET A 1 -31.83 27.54 41.27
N PRO A 2 -30.50 27.49 41.41
CA PRO A 2 -29.57 26.83 40.48
C PRO A 2 -29.09 25.46 41.03
N PHE A 3 -28.73 24.55 40.13
CA PHE A 3 -27.82 23.39 40.30
C PHE A 3 -27.26 23.12 38.89
N SER A 4 -26.07 23.59 38.49
CA SER A 4 -24.67 23.27 38.85
C SER A 4 -24.08 22.03 38.16
N LYS A 5 -23.13 22.31 37.25
CA LYS A 5 -21.86 21.64 36.94
C LYS A 5 -21.86 20.14 36.57
N ALA A 6 -21.39 19.87 35.35
CA ALA A 6 -20.07 19.26 35.15
C ALA A 6 -19.52 19.62 33.77
N LYS A 7 -18.25 20.02 33.75
CA LYS A 7 -17.38 20.21 32.58
C LYS A 7 -16.27 19.17 32.75
N PRO A 8 -15.91 18.37 31.74
CA PRO A 8 -14.54 17.90 31.62
C PRO A 8 -13.88 18.68 30.49
N SER A 9 -12.82 19.43 30.79
CA SER A 9 -11.44 18.94 30.69
C SER A 9 -11.05 18.83 29.21
N SER A 10 -10.76 19.98 28.58
CA SER A 10 -9.43 20.25 28.01
C SER A 10 -8.67 18.97 27.62
N SER A 11 -8.61 18.70 26.32
CA SER A 11 -7.58 17.81 25.78
C SER A 11 -6.22 18.42 26.12
N GLN A 12 -5.54 17.84 27.09
CA GLN A 12 -4.27 18.28 27.62
C GLN A 12 -3.13 17.64 26.81
N TYR A 13 -3.14 17.82 25.49
CA TYR A 13 -2.03 17.35 24.65
C TYR A 13 -1.80 18.35 23.52
N ALA A 14 -0.62 18.95 23.54
CA ALA A 14 -0.08 19.70 22.42
C ALA A 14 0.77 18.74 21.56
N PRO A 15 0.60 18.73 20.22
CA PRO A 15 1.50 17.99 19.36
C PRO A 15 2.91 18.57 19.46
N LEU A 16 3.90 17.69 19.56
CA LEU A 16 5.32 18.06 19.50
C LEU A 16 5.62 18.64 18.12
N ALA A 17 6.06 19.89 18.09
CA ALA A 17 6.64 20.51 16.92
C ALA A 17 7.95 19.79 16.58
N THR A 18 8.09 19.31 15.35
CA THR A 18 9.35 18.84 14.79
C THR A 18 10.19 20.04 14.38
N ASP A 19 11.05 20.51 15.29
CA ASP A 19 12.19 21.35 14.93
C ASP A 19 13.29 20.48 14.33
N ALA A 20 13.66 20.75 13.08
CA ALA A 20 14.97 20.41 12.54
C ALA A 20 15.27 21.36 11.37
N ASP A 21 15.74 22.57 11.71
CA ASP A 21 16.43 23.49 10.81
C ASP A 21 17.93 23.16 10.77
N GLY A 22 18.51 23.19 9.56
CA GLY A 22 19.90 23.56 9.22
C GLY A 22 21.08 22.68 9.67
N GLU A 23 21.86 22.12 8.73
CA GLU A 23 23.07 22.78 8.20
C GLU A 23 23.79 22.01 7.06
N GLU A 24 24.31 22.83 6.15
CA GLU A 24 25.21 22.74 4.99
C GLU A 24 26.24 21.59 4.88
N THR A 25 26.38 20.97 3.68
CA THR A 25 27.39 21.25 2.62
C THR A 25 28.85 21.11 3.04
N ILE A 26 29.65 20.27 2.35
CA ILE A 26 31.01 20.58 1.80
C ILE A 26 31.61 19.37 1.01
N LYS A 27 31.68 19.57 -0.31
CA LYS A 27 32.80 19.36 -1.28
C LYS A 27 33.46 17.98 -1.50
N SER A 28 33.36 17.53 -2.76
CA SER A 28 34.40 16.80 -3.53
C SER A 28 35.65 17.69 -3.76
N PRO A 29 36.86 17.11 -3.99
CA PRO A 29 37.36 17.06 -5.38
C PRO A 29 38.32 15.89 -5.76
N GLU A 30 38.26 15.51 -7.05
CA GLU A 30 39.35 15.21 -8.03
C GLU A 30 40.43 14.13 -7.76
N LYS A 31 40.66 13.08 -8.59
CA LYS A 31 41.05 12.96 -10.03
C LYS A 31 42.58 12.72 -10.21
N ARG A 32 43.01 11.50 -10.61
CA ARG A 32 43.81 11.22 -11.83
C ARG A 32 44.24 9.75 -11.97
N SER A 33 44.36 9.37 -13.24
CA SER A 33 44.60 8.08 -13.91
C SER A 33 46.08 7.79 -14.23
N ILE A 34 46.33 6.60 -14.87
CA ILE A 34 47.51 6.15 -15.71
C ILE A 34 48.49 5.21 -14.95
N SER A 35 49.04 4.07 -15.41
CA SER A 35 49.10 3.28 -16.68
C SER A 35 49.57 1.83 -16.40
N GLU A 36 49.45 0.98 -17.43
CA GLU A 36 49.79 -0.45 -17.57
C GLU A 36 51.30 -0.80 -17.71
N ASP A 37 51.61 -2.05 -17.29
CA ASP A 37 52.43 -3.12 -17.90
C ASP A 37 53.98 -3.11 -18.10
N ASP A 38 54.47 -4.36 -18.04
CA ASP A 38 55.74 -5.00 -18.41
C ASP A 38 56.96 -4.79 -17.47
N ASP A 39 57.80 -5.79 -17.15
CA ASP A 39 58.21 -6.93 -17.96
C ASP A 39 58.86 -8.04 -17.10
N SER A 40 58.83 -9.26 -17.62
CA SER A 40 59.45 -10.45 -17.03
C SER A 40 60.89 -10.63 -17.50
N SER A 41 61.84 -10.93 -16.60
CA SER A 41 63.05 -11.68 -17.01
C SER A 41 63.62 -12.52 -15.87
N LEU A 42 63.49 -13.83 -16.04
CA LEU A 42 64.10 -14.91 -15.28
C LEU A 42 65.58 -15.06 -15.69
N SER A 43 66.52 -15.26 -14.77
CA SER A 43 67.50 -16.38 -14.75
C SER A 43 68.80 -16.12 -13.94
N LEU A 44 68.91 -16.89 -12.85
CA LEU A 44 70.07 -17.66 -12.35
C LEU A 44 71.51 -17.16 -12.61
N ILE A 45 72.19 -16.70 -11.55
CA ILE A 45 73.55 -17.17 -11.19
C ILE A 45 73.69 -17.27 -9.66
N THR A 46 74.08 -18.46 -9.24
CA THR A 46 74.44 -18.99 -7.92
C THR A 46 75.48 -18.15 -7.16
N SER A 47 75.27 -17.92 -5.87
CA SER A 47 76.37 -17.83 -4.90
C SER A 47 75.91 -18.21 -3.49
N ASP A 48 76.75 -18.97 -2.84
CA ASP A 48 76.50 -19.82 -1.68
C ASP A 48 76.18 -19.10 -0.36
N ASN A 49 75.46 -19.88 0.47
CA ASN A 49 75.41 -19.88 1.94
C ASN A 49 74.10 -19.36 2.57
N LEU A 50 73.21 -20.33 2.84
CA LEU A 50 72.22 -20.26 3.92
C LEU A 50 72.93 -19.99 5.26
N PRO A 51 72.31 -19.19 6.14
CA PRO A 51 71.46 -19.82 7.14
C PRO A 51 70.02 -19.31 7.07
N SER A 52 69.13 -20.26 6.78
CA SER A 52 67.77 -20.43 7.35
C SER A 52 67.24 -19.22 8.14
N LEU A 53 66.61 -18.27 7.46
CA LEU A 53 65.63 -17.38 8.10
C LEU A 53 64.23 -17.96 7.91
N ALA A 54 63.57 -18.16 9.04
CA ALA A 54 62.29 -18.83 9.21
C ALA A 54 61.17 -18.30 8.30
N PRO A 55 60.21 -19.16 7.89
CA PRO A 55 59.01 -18.69 7.23
C PRO A 55 58.19 -17.84 8.21
N SER A 56 57.89 -16.61 7.77
CA SER A 56 57.00 -15.68 8.43
C SER A 56 55.64 -16.32 8.70
N LYS A 57 55.28 -16.41 9.98
CA LYS A 57 53.95 -16.77 10.47
C LYS A 57 52.92 -15.71 10.05
N LEU A 58 52.36 -15.85 8.85
CA LEU A 58 50.99 -15.41 8.58
C LEU A 58 50.13 -16.68 8.47
N PHE A 59 48.90 -16.66 8.98
CA PHE A 59 47.92 -17.76 8.97
C PHE A 59 48.00 -18.82 10.08
N GLN A 60 48.20 -18.38 11.33
CA GLN A 60 47.63 -19.12 12.46
C GLN A 60 46.77 -18.18 13.31
N LEU A 61 45.65 -17.73 12.75
CA LEU A 61 44.49 -17.41 13.60
C LEU A 61 44.21 -18.69 14.40
N PRO A 62 44.22 -18.65 15.74
CA PRO A 62 43.98 -19.84 16.52
C PRO A 62 42.64 -20.41 16.07
N LYS A 63 42.57 -21.73 15.77
CA LYS A 63 41.33 -22.39 15.32
C LYS A 63 40.12 -21.99 16.17
N ILE A 64 40.37 -21.70 17.45
CA ILE A 64 39.45 -21.16 18.45
C ILE A 64 38.81 -19.84 18.00
N ALA A 65 39.55 -18.88 17.45
CA ALA A 65 39.00 -17.61 16.96
C ALA A 65 38.07 -17.82 15.76
N VAL A 66 38.38 -18.78 14.89
CA VAL A 66 37.50 -19.16 13.77
C VAL A 66 36.22 -19.81 14.28
N TYR A 67 36.31 -20.80 15.19
CA TYR A 67 35.14 -21.41 15.82
C TYR A 67 34.29 -20.39 16.60
N PHE A 68 34.95 -19.46 17.28
CA PHE A 68 34.26 -18.40 18.03
C PHE A 68 33.53 -17.45 17.09
N SER A 69 34.19 -16.97 16.03
CA SER A 69 33.55 -16.11 15.03
C SER A 69 32.37 -16.80 14.33
N PHE A 70 32.49 -18.09 14.02
CA PHE A 70 31.41 -18.89 13.44
C PHE A 70 30.25 -19.11 14.41
N ALA A 71 30.53 -19.41 15.69
CA ALA A 71 29.51 -19.52 16.72
C ALA A 71 28.78 -18.19 16.95
N LEU A 72 29.52 -17.07 16.92
CA LEU A 72 28.95 -15.73 17.08
C LEU A 72 28.10 -15.31 15.89
N ALA A 73 28.53 -15.67 14.67
CA ALA A 73 27.74 -15.49 13.45
C ALA A 73 26.45 -16.32 13.51
N LEU A 74 26.51 -17.60 13.93
CA LEU A 74 25.34 -18.44 14.11
C LEU A 74 24.40 -17.92 15.19
N LEU A 75 24.93 -17.46 16.34
CA LEU A 75 24.12 -16.84 17.38
C LEU A 75 23.44 -15.56 16.87
N SER A 76 24.15 -14.73 16.10
CA SER A 76 23.59 -13.51 15.54
C SER A 76 22.48 -13.82 14.53
N ALA A 77 22.69 -14.80 13.65
CA ALA A 77 21.70 -15.23 12.66
C ALA A 77 20.46 -15.84 13.34
N ALA A 78 20.66 -16.66 14.38
CA ALA A 78 19.58 -17.21 15.17
C ALA A 78 18.79 -16.10 15.89
N ASN A 79 19.48 -15.11 16.48
CA ASN A 79 18.84 -14.01 17.19
C ASN A 79 18.05 -13.10 16.24
N ILE A 80 18.58 -12.82 15.04
CA ILE A 80 17.86 -12.07 13.99
C ILE A 80 16.64 -12.87 13.53
N ALA A 81 16.77 -14.17 13.27
CA ALA A 81 15.66 -15.01 12.84
C ALA A 81 14.56 -15.12 13.92
N LEU A 82 14.95 -15.33 15.18
CA LEU A 82 14.03 -15.37 16.32
C LEU A 82 13.32 -14.03 16.52
N LEU A 83 14.03 -12.91 16.40
CA LEU A 83 13.43 -11.58 16.47
C LEU A 83 12.41 -11.37 15.35
N SER A 84 12.77 -11.69 14.10
CA SER A 84 11.84 -11.53 12.97
C SER A 84 10.58 -12.39 13.11
N VAL A 85 10.72 -13.64 13.56
CA VAL A 85 9.58 -14.55 13.74
C VAL A 85 8.67 -14.09 14.89
N THR A 86 9.25 -13.77 16.05
CA THR A 86 8.47 -13.32 17.20
C THR A 86 7.76 -11.99 16.91
N LEU A 87 8.43 -11.04 16.26
CA LEU A 87 7.82 -9.75 15.96
C LEU A 87 6.67 -9.86 14.94
N ALA A 88 6.79 -10.74 13.95
CA ALA A 88 5.70 -11.02 13.00
C ALA A 88 4.47 -11.62 13.70
N GLU A 89 4.67 -12.49 14.69
CA GLU A 89 3.60 -13.09 15.48
C GLU A 89 2.88 -12.06 16.36
N TYR A 90 3.63 -11.11 16.95
CA TYR A 90 3.05 -10.02 17.75
C TYR A 90 2.40 -8.91 16.91
N GLN A 91 2.75 -8.74 15.63
CA GLN A 91 2.10 -7.77 14.75
C GLN A 91 0.64 -8.14 14.45
N ALA A 92 0.32 -9.44 14.44
CA ALA A 92 -1.03 -9.96 14.19
C ALA A 92 -1.77 -10.37 15.49
N TYR A 93 -1.16 -10.16 16.66
CA TYR A 93 -1.73 -10.59 17.94
C TYR A 93 -2.90 -9.69 18.36
N PRO A 94 -4.13 -10.22 18.47
CA PRO A 94 -5.29 -9.44 18.90
C PRO A 94 -5.24 -9.27 20.42
N PHE A 95 -4.71 -8.15 20.91
CA PHE A 95 -4.72 -7.83 22.34
C PHE A 95 -6.15 -7.69 22.87
N SER A 96 -6.41 -8.26 24.04
CA SER A 96 -7.64 -8.01 24.79
C SER A 96 -7.58 -6.66 25.53
N ASP A 97 -8.74 -6.07 25.83
CA ASP A 97 -8.82 -4.77 26.52
C ASP A 97 -8.08 -4.76 27.87
N SER A 98 -8.10 -5.88 28.60
CA SER A 98 -7.39 -6.06 29.87
C SER A 98 -5.86 -6.09 29.74
N GLU A 99 -5.34 -6.56 28.60
CA GLU A 99 -3.90 -6.59 28.33
C GLU A 99 -3.41 -5.21 27.89
N LEU A 100 -4.27 -4.45 27.21
CA LEU A 100 -3.98 -3.09 26.78
C LEU A 100 -3.90 -2.11 27.96
N GLU A 101 -4.75 -2.29 28.98
CA GLU A 101 -4.69 -1.51 30.23
C GLU A 101 -3.46 -1.82 31.09
N ALA A 102 -2.87 -3.01 30.94
CA ALA A 102 -1.66 -3.39 31.66
C ALA A 102 -0.37 -2.78 31.07
N LEU A 103 -0.45 -2.16 29.89
CA LEU A 103 0.70 -1.53 29.25
C LEU A 103 1.05 -0.19 29.93
N PRO A 104 2.35 0.14 30.10
CA PRO A 104 2.80 1.37 30.78
C PRO A 104 2.23 2.68 30.22
N HIS A 105 1.74 2.67 28.98
CA HIS A 105 1.21 3.84 28.28
C HIS A 105 -0.14 3.59 27.57
N GLY A 106 -0.79 2.44 27.77
CA GLY A 106 -2.08 2.12 27.15
C GLY A 106 -2.09 2.11 25.61
N ASP A 107 -0.91 2.09 24.98
CA ASP A 107 -0.74 2.14 23.54
C ASP A 107 -0.20 0.79 23.04
N ALA A 108 -0.97 0.11 22.19
CA ALA A 108 -0.59 -1.14 21.53
C ALA A 108 0.64 -1.00 20.62
N ARG A 109 1.04 0.23 20.31
CA ARG A 109 1.95 0.56 19.20
C ARG A 109 3.38 0.88 19.65
N LEU A 110 3.77 0.56 20.88
CA LEU A 110 5.07 0.97 21.44
C LEU A 110 6.25 0.42 20.60
N GLY A 111 6.76 1.23 19.67
CA GLY A 111 7.97 0.97 18.87
C GLY A 111 7.85 -0.11 17.79
N LEU A 112 6.67 -0.71 17.59
CA LEU A 112 6.42 -1.74 16.57
C LEU A 112 6.26 -1.16 15.16
N ASP A 113 5.87 0.10 15.07
CA ASP A 113 5.77 0.91 13.85
C ASP A 113 7.11 1.03 13.11
N ARG A 114 8.21 1.28 13.84
CA ARG A 114 9.57 1.33 13.23
C ARG A 114 10.13 -0.03 12.86
N ALA A 115 9.68 -1.10 13.52
CA ALA A 115 10.12 -2.46 13.25
C ALA A 115 9.29 -3.12 12.13
N ALA A 116 8.03 -2.69 11.96
CA ALA A 116 7.19 -3.02 10.81
C ALA A 116 7.79 -2.52 9.49
N ASP A 117 8.50 -1.39 9.48
CA ASP A 117 9.24 -0.89 8.31
C ASP A 117 10.45 -1.76 7.93
N MET A 118 10.99 -2.56 8.88
CA MET A 118 12.15 -3.45 8.67
C MET A 118 11.76 -4.87 8.23
N LEU A 119 10.53 -5.29 8.50
CA LEU A 119 9.98 -6.55 8.01
C LEU A 119 9.43 -6.30 6.60
N ALA A 120 9.86 -7.10 5.62
CA ALA A 120 9.20 -7.09 4.33
C ALA A 120 7.71 -7.41 4.56
N PRO A 121 6.76 -6.55 4.15
CA PRO A 121 5.35 -6.81 4.40
C PRO A 121 4.95 -8.06 3.63
N SER A 122 4.78 -9.18 4.33
CA SER A 122 4.31 -10.45 3.77
C SER A 122 2.78 -10.47 3.65
N HIS A 123 2.14 -9.32 3.48
CA HIS A 123 0.71 -9.24 3.27
C HIS A 123 0.43 -9.61 1.83
N THR A 124 0.24 -10.91 1.59
CA THR A 124 -0.26 -11.38 0.31
C THR A 124 -1.71 -10.90 0.21
N TYR A 125 -2.00 -10.01 -0.73
CA TYR A 125 -3.38 -9.58 -1.00
C TYR A 125 -3.98 -10.47 -2.08
N GLN A 126 -5.26 -10.80 -1.93
CA GLN A 126 -6.08 -11.30 -3.03
C GLN A 126 -6.75 -10.12 -3.71
N TYR A 127 -6.77 -10.12 -5.04
CA TYR A 127 -7.34 -9.03 -5.83
C TYR A 127 -8.53 -9.51 -6.64
N SER A 128 -9.55 -8.67 -6.75
CA SER A 128 -10.66 -8.84 -7.67
C SER A 128 -10.93 -7.57 -8.46
N TRP A 129 -11.27 -7.72 -9.74
CA TRP A 129 -11.65 -6.63 -10.61
C TRP A 129 -13.15 -6.36 -10.50
N ALA A 130 -13.59 -5.15 -10.87
CA ALA A 130 -15.01 -4.86 -10.94
C ALA A 130 -15.69 -5.76 -11.97
N ASP A 131 -16.79 -6.43 -11.61
CA ASP A 131 -17.52 -7.31 -12.53
C ASP A 131 -18.75 -6.62 -13.15
N ARG A 132 -19.19 -5.50 -12.56
CA ARG A 132 -20.20 -4.60 -13.13
C ARG A 132 -19.74 -3.17 -13.03
N ILE A 133 -19.93 -2.43 -14.12
CA ILE A 133 -19.56 -1.01 -14.23
C ILE A 133 -20.70 -0.28 -14.92
N ALA A 134 -21.16 0.83 -14.35
CA ALA A 134 -22.16 1.71 -14.97
C ALA A 134 -21.76 3.17 -14.80
N ARG A 135 -21.90 3.95 -15.86
CA ARG A 135 -21.70 5.40 -15.85
C ARG A 135 -22.99 6.11 -15.46
N VAL A 136 -22.88 7.16 -14.68
CA VAL A 136 -23.97 8.12 -14.42
C VAL A 136 -23.49 9.55 -14.62
N SER A 137 -24.40 10.42 -15.05
CA SER A 137 -24.11 11.84 -15.25
C SER A 137 -25.01 12.73 -14.41
N ARG A 138 -24.40 13.61 -13.64
CA ARG A 138 -25.10 14.70 -12.92
C ARG A 138 -25.75 15.69 -13.89
N LYS A 139 -25.16 15.87 -15.07
CA LYS A 139 -25.66 16.77 -16.11
C LYS A 139 -26.86 16.17 -16.83
N LEU A 140 -26.75 14.91 -17.25
CA LEU A 140 -27.84 14.18 -17.90
C LEU A 140 -28.52 13.25 -16.89
N ARG A 141 -29.32 13.83 -16.00
CA ARG A 141 -29.79 13.12 -14.78
C ARG A 141 -30.58 11.83 -15.03
N SER A 142 -31.30 11.78 -16.14
CA SER A 142 -32.16 10.65 -16.53
C SER A 142 -31.54 9.80 -17.65
N ALA A 143 -30.32 10.12 -18.10
CA ALA A 143 -29.64 9.28 -19.07
C ALA A 143 -29.17 7.99 -18.40
N VAL A 144 -29.30 6.91 -19.18
CA VAL A 144 -28.94 5.56 -18.79
C VAL A 144 -27.98 5.04 -19.84
N TRP A 145 -26.79 4.63 -19.40
CA TRP A 145 -25.76 4.04 -20.27
C TRP A 145 -25.78 2.51 -20.22
N GLY A 146 -26.39 1.95 -19.17
CA GLY A 146 -26.42 0.54 -18.86
C GLY A 146 -25.08 -0.02 -18.37
N GLN A 147 -25.04 -1.33 -18.13
CA GLN A 147 -23.82 -2.02 -17.77
C GLN A 147 -22.85 -2.04 -18.97
N GLY A 148 -21.58 -1.74 -18.70
CA GLY A 148 -20.54 -1.78 -19.72
C GLY A 148 -19.15 -1.99 -19.13
N VAL A 149 -18.14 -1.69 -19.95
CA VAL A 149 -16.71 -1.73 -19.57
C VAL A 149 -16.12 -0.34 -19.42
N GLN A 150 -16.86 0.71 -19.78
CA GLN A 150 -16.37 2.07 -19.78
C GLN A 150 -16.35 2.62 -18.35
N VAL A 151 -15.15 2.98 -17.89
CA VAL A 151 -14.94 3.80 -16.71
C VAL A 151 -14.83 5.25 -17.15
N TYR A 152 -15.64 6.11 -16.56
CA TYR A 152 -15.70 7.52 -16.90
C TYR A 152 -15.98 8.34 -15.65
N VAL A 153 -14.93 8.96 -15.09
CA VAL A 153 -14.99 9.75 -13.86
C VAL A 153 -14.58 11.17 -14.21
N THR A 154 -15.50 12.11 -14.03
CA THR A 154 -15.27 13.55 -14.23
C THR A 154 -15.99 14.34 -13.13
N VAL A 155 -15.88 15.66 -13.16
CA VAL A 155 -16.65 16.55 -12.26
C VAL A 155 -18.17 16.37 -12.40
N GLU A 156 -18.64 16.05 -13.61
CA GLU A 156 -20.07 15.90 -13.92
C GLU A 156 -20.52 14.44 -13.86
N ASP A 157 -19.63 13.49 -14.10
CA ASP A 157 -19.98 12.09 -14.28
C ASP A 157 -19.24 11.20 -13.27
N SER A 158 -19.97 10.27 -12.67
CA SER A 158 -19.40 9.26 -11.79
C SER A 158 -19.59 7.87 -12.37
N THR A 159 -18.77 6.93 -11.89
CA THR A 159 -18.85 5.53 -12.28
C THR A 159 -19.19 4.67 -11.08
N ILE A 160 -20.23 3.85 -11.20
CA ILE A 160 -20.62 2.85 -10.21
C ILE A 160 -19.93 1.54 -10.57
N MET A 161 -19.29 0.92 -9.59
CA MET A 161 -18.56 -0.33 -9.75
C MET A 161 -18.96 -1.34 -8.69
N ARG A 162 -19.13 -2.59 -9.11
CA ARG A 162 -19.29 -3.74 -8.22
C ARG A 162 -18.02 -4.56 -8.22
N PHE A 163 -17.47 -4.81 -7.04
CA PHE A 163 -16.32 -5.66 -6.83
C PHE A 163 -16.76 -6.92 -6.06
N PRO A 164 -16.56 -8.13 -6.61
CA PRO A 164 -16.75 -9.34 -5.83
C PRO A 164 -15.67 -9.40 -4.75
N ILE A 165 -16.05 -9.65 -3.49
CA ILE A 165 -15.09 -9.66 -2.38
C ILE A 165 -14.26 -10.96 -2.46
N PRO A 166 -12.92 -10.89 -2.58
CA PRO A 166 -12.09 -12.08 -2.63
C PRO A 166 -12.27 -12.94 -1.37
N SER A 167 -12.23 -14.26 -1.50
CA SER A 167 -12.26 -15.20 -0.38
C SER A 167 -11.37 -16.41 -0.69
N PRO A 168 -10.56 -16.93 0.26
CA PRO A 168 -10.52 -16.60 1.70
C PRO A 168 -9.67 -15.37 2.05
N GLY A 169 -9.80 -14.84 3.27
CA GLY A 169 -8.97 -13.75 3.79
C GLY A 169 -9.53 -13.13 5.07
N ILE A 170 -8.74 -12.30 5.74
CA ILE A 170 -9.21 -11.59 6.94
C ILE A 170 -10.20 -10.46 6.57
N ASN A 171 -10.85 -9.88 7.57
CA ASN A 171 -11.82 -8.79 7.38
C ASN A 171 -11.15 -7.41 7.15
N ALA A 172 -10.21 -7.33 6.20
CA ALA A 172 -9.54 -6.11 5.80
C ALA A 172 -9.48 -6.02 4.27
N CYS A 173 -10.13 -4.99 3.73
CA CYS A 173 -10.26 -4.69 2.31
C CYS A 173 -9.64 -3.32 2.00
N ALA A 174 -9.14 -3.13 0.79
CA ALA A 174 -8.69 -1.84 0.28
C ALA A 174 -8.98 -1.74 -1.22
N LEU A 175 -9.28 -0.54 -1.73
CA LEU A 175 -9.41 -0.32 -3.16
C LEU A 175 -8.08 0.17 -3.73
N THR A 176 -7.63 -0.47 -4.80
CA THR A 176 -6.33 -0.25 -5.42
C THR A 176 -6.49 0.17 -6.86
N TRP A 177 -5.83 1.25 -7.24
CA TRP A 177 -5.62 1.68 -8.61
C TRP A 177 -4.25 1.21 -9.09
N SER A 178 -4.23 0.50 -10.21
CA SER A 178 -3.00 0.19 -10.94
C SER A 178 -2.95 1.01 -12.23
N PRO A 179 -1.89 1.81 -12.48
CA PRO A 179 -1.75 2.57 -13.72
C PRO A 179 -1.36 1.67 -14.91
N PRO A 180 -1.67 2.05 -16.16
CA PRO A 180 -1.21 1.34 -17.35
C PRO A 180 0.31 1.32 -17.44
N LEU A 181 0.89 0.19 -17.83
CA LEU A 181 2.32 0.08 -18.11
C LEU A 181 2.69 1.04 -19.25
N GLU A 182 3.74 1.86 -19.04
CA GLU A 182 4.12 2.99 -19.92
C GLU A 182 4.27 2.59 -21.41
N LEU A 183 4.68 1.35 -21.70
CA LEU A 183 4.92 0.83 -23.05
C LEU A 183 3.83 -0.13 -23.55
N SER A 184 2.71 -0.25 -22.83
CA SER A 184 1.64 -1.15 -23.27
C SER A 184 0.92 -0.58 -24.49
N ALA A 185 0.59 -1.44 -25.45
CA ALA A 185 -0.34 -1.12 -26.55
C ALA A 185 -1.78 -0.83 -26.05
N ARG A 186 -1.98 -0.63 -24.74
CA ARG A 186 -3.27 -0.39 -24.08
C ARG A 186 -3.38 1.03 -23.51
N THR A 187 -2.29 1.77 -23.44
CA THR A 187 -2.26 3.18 -22.98
C THR A 187 -3.15 4.09 -23.84
N TRP A 188 -3.40 3.76 -25.11
CA TRP A 188 -4.29 4.54 -25.98
C TRP A 188 -5.75 4.60 -25.48
N ASN A 189 -6.17 3.61 -24.69
CA ASN A 189 -7.52 3.58 -24.11
C ASN A 189 -7.61 4.28 -22.76
N PHE A 190 -6.50 4.77 -22.21
CA PHE A 190 -6.49 5.51 -20.95
C PHE A 190 -6.31 7.00 -21.24
N THR A 191 -7.21 7.82 -20.72
CA THR A 191 -7.13 9.27 -20.84
C THR A 191 -7.35 9.90 -19.49
N THR A 192 -6.39 10.72 -19.08
CA THR A 192 -6.51 11.60 -17.93
C THR A 192 -6.36 13.06 -18.35
N LYS A 193 -7.13 13.95 -17.72
CA LYS A 193 -6.98 15.40 -17.86
C LYS A 193 -7.28 16.09 -16.53
N GLY A 194 -6.72 17.29 -16.36
CA GLY A 194 -6.89 18.10 -15.16
C GLY A 194 -6.31 17.43 -13.91
N ASP A 195 -6.93 17.71 -12.79
CA ASP A 195 -6.49 17.25 -11.48
C ASP A 195 -7.13 15.90 -11.11
N ILE A 196 -6.31 14.85 -11.07
CA ILE A 196 -6.69 13.46 -10.75
C ILE A 196 -6.07 12.98 -9.43
N THR A 197 -5.62 13.89 -8.56
CA THR A 197 -4.99 13.52 -7.28
C THR A 197 -6.00 13.08 -6.23
N GLU A 198 -7.29 13.37 -6.44
CA GLU A 198 -8.35 13.11 -5.48
C GLU A 198 -9.58 12.48 -6.12
N ILE A 199 -9.47 11.19 -6.43
CA ILE A 199 -10.62 10.36 -6.80
C ILE A 199 -11.25 9.80 -5.53
N GLU A 200 -12.42 10.29 -5.17
CA GLU A 200 -13.20 9.83 -4.03
C GLU A 200 -13.88 8.50 -4.31
N VAL A 201 -13.86 7.63 -3.30
CA VAL A 201 -14.43 6.29 -3.36
C VAL A 201 -15.52 6.15 -2.30
N TRP A 202 -16.78 6.23 -2.72
CA TRP A 202 -17.93 6.19 -1.83
C TRP A 202 -18.57 4.81 -1.83
N GLN A 203 -18.83 4.23 -0.65
CA GLN A 203 -19.64 3.03 -0.55
C GLN A 203 -21.11 3.35 -0.86
N LEU A 204 -21.80 2.45 -1.57
CA LEU A 204 -23.25 2.53 -1.75
C LEU A 204 -23.94 1.49 -0.85
N ILE A 205 -24.91 1.93 -0.04
CA ILE A 205 -25.45 1.13 1.08
C ILE A 205 -26.91 0.72 0.92
N ALA A 206 -27.68 1.42 0.08
CA ALA A 206 -29.09 1.12 -0.14
C ALA A 206 -29.54 1.57 -1.54
N PRO A 207 -30.50 0.87 -2.17
CA PRO A 207 -31.16 1.34 -3.37
C PRO A 207 -31.73 2.75 -3.19
N SER A 208 -31.94 3.46 -4.30
CA SER A 208 -32.54 4.80 -4.24
C SER A 208 -33.95 4.76 -3.64
N ALA A 209 -34.32 5.81 -2.91
CA ALA A 209 -35.62 5.91 -2.24
C ALA A 209 -36.82 5.78 -3.19
N THR A 210 -36.62 6.06 -4.48
CA THR A 210 -37.64 5.96 -5.54
C THR A 210 -37.88 4.51 -6.00
N SER A 211 -36.94 3.59 -5.74
CA SER A 211 -37.03 2.17 -6.11
C SER A 211 -37.66 1.27 -5.03
N ALA A 212 -38.24 1.86 -3.98
CA ALA A 212 -38.71 1.19 -2.76
C ALA A 212 -39.93 0.25 -2.92
N ILE A 213 -40.24 -0.23 -4.13
CA ILE A 213 -41.37 -1.16 -4.36
C ILE A 213 -40.98 -2.61 -4.07
N THR A 214 -39.69 -2.93 -3.96
CA THR A 214 -39.17 -4.24 -3.55
C THR A 214 -37.93 -4.07 -2.69
N PRO A 215 -37.80 -4.77 -1.54
CA PRO A 215 -36.60 -4.76 -0.72
C PRO A 215 -35.53 -5.62 -1.40
N SER A 216 -34.99 -5.14 -2.52
CA SER A 216 -33.85 -5.77 -3.16
C SER A 216 -32.57 -5.21 -2.51
N GLY A 217 -31.74 -6.09 -1.96
CA GLY A 217 -30.45 -5.69 -1.39
C GLY A 217 -29.55 -5.06 -2.46
N MET A 218 -28.47 -4.41 -2.04
CA MET A 218 -27.51 -3.79 -2.97
C MET A 218 -26.95 -4.78 -4.02
N ASP A 219 -26.90 -6.08 -3.71
CA ASP A 219 -26.46 -7.14 -4.63
C ASP A 219 -27.35 -7.31 -5.87
N GLU A 220 -28.62 -6.90 -5.81
CA GLU A 220 -29.61 -7.02 -6.89
C GLU A 220 -29.82 -5.68 -7.63
N LEU A 221 -28.89 -4.72 -7.47
CA LEU A 221 -28.95 -3.46 -8.20
C LEU A 221 -28.94 -3.70 -9.71
N ASP A 222 -29.93 -3.15 -10.41
CA ASP A 222 -30.01 -3.20 -11.87
C ASP A 222 -29.15 -2.09 -12.51
N TYR A 223 -28.02 -2.49 -13.08
CA TYR A 223 -27.06 -1.59 -13.72
C TYR A 223 -27.56 -1.08 -15.08
N ASP A 224 -28.53 -1.76 -15.69
CA ASP A 224 -29.07 -1.41 -17.01
C ASP A 224 -30.11 -0.29 -16.96
N THR A 225 -30.59 0.08 -15.77
CA THR A 225 -31.56 1.16 -15.54
C THR A 225 -31.01 2.31 -14.69
N LEU A 226 -29.74 2.21 -14.29
CA LEU A 226 -29.11 3.14 -13.37
C LEU A 226 -28.90 4.51 -14.02
N SER A 227 -29.38 5.55 -13.35
CA SER A 227 -29.25 6.96 -13.74
C SER A 227 -28.85 7.79 -12.52
N TYR A 228 -28.42 9.03 -12.73
CA TYR A 228 -28.13 9.92 -11.59
C TYR A 228 -29.38 10.23 -10.75
N SER A 229 -30.57 10.21 -11.36
CA SER A 229 -31.84 10.41 -10.66
C SER A 229 -32.29 9.22 -9.81
N THR A 230 -31.80 8.02 -10.13
CA THR A 230 -32.11 6.76 -9.44
C THR A 230 -30.90 6.21 -8.69
N LEU A 231 -29.89 7.05 -8.44
CA LEU A 231 -28.62 6.66 -7.84
C LEU A 231 -28.81 6.11 -6.43
N PRO A 232 -28.20 4.96 -6.09
CA PRO A 232 -28.19 4.43 -4.74
C PRO A 232 -27.69 5.44 -3.70
N VAL A 233 -28.12 5.25 -2.45
CA VAL A 233 -27.73 6.11 -1.34
C VAL A 233 -26.27 5.87 -1.00
N ARG A 234 -25.49 6.96 -0.92
CA ARG A 234 -24.09 6.95 -0.45
C ARG A 234 -24.03 6.66 1.04
N GLY A 235 -23.14 5.77 1.42
CA GLY A 235 -22.72 5.54 2.80
C GLY A 235 -21.40 6.24 3.08
N GLU A 236 -20.44 5.48 3.59
CA GLU A 236 -19.13 5.97 4.02
C GLU A 236 -18.19 6.28 2.83
N LEU A 237 -17.33 7.29 3.02
CA LEU A 237 -16.19 7.54 2.14
C LEU A 237 -15.07 6.57 2.53
N LEU A 238 -14.83 5.56 1.69
CA LEU A 238 -13.81 4.52 1.94
C LEU A 238 -12.38 5.04 1.76
N GLY A 239 -12.21 6.10 0.97
CA GLY A 239 -10.91 6.74 0.79
C GLY A 239 -10.85 7.64 -0.44
N VAL A 240 -9.66 8.16 -0.66
CA VAL A 240 -9.31 9.00 -1.80
C VAL A 240 -8.09 8.41 -2.48
N LEU A 241 -8.13 8.29 -3.80
CA LEU A 241 -7.06 7.74 -4.62
C LEU A 241 -6.38 8.87 -5.42
N ASP A 242 -5.05 8.88 -5.37
CA ASP A 242 -4.21 9.73 -6.23
C ASP A 242 -3.71 8.92 -7.43
N LEU A 243 -4.17 9.28 -8.63
CA LEU A 243 -3.84 8.61 -9.88
C LEU A 243 -2.63 9.21 -10.59
N THR A 244 -2.01 10.25 -10.03
CA THR A 244 -0.77 10.84 -10.56
C THR A 244 0.47 10.03 -10.18
N VAL A 245 0.34 9.19 -9.14
CA VAL A 245 1.42 8.33 -8.65
C VAL A 245 1.71 7.25 -9.69
N LYS A 246 2.99 7.08 -10.04
CA LYS A 246 3.43 6.04 -11.00
C LYS A 246 3.27 4.61 -10.48
N LEU A 247 3.09 4.45 -9.18
CA LEU A 247 2.88 3.18 -8.48
C LEU A 247 1.39 2.96 -8.21
N ASN A 248 1.07 1.78 -7.70
CA ASN A 248 -0.28 1.48 -7.23
C ASN A 248 -0.69 2.51 -6.17
N SER A 249 -1.89 3.07 -6.34
CA SER A 249 -2.52 3.95 -5.36
C SER A 249 -3.58 3.16 -4.62
N THR A 250 -3.56 3.18 -3.29
CA THR A 250 -4.40 2.31 -2.46
C THR A 250 -5.11 3.15 -1.43
N THR A 251 -6.41 2.89 -1.21
CA THR A 251 -7.12 3.46 -0.06
C THR A 251 -6.54 2.92 1.25
N LEU A 252 -6.86 3.57 2.36
CA LEU A 252 -6.65 2.94 3.67
C LEU A 252 -7.46 1.63 3.74
N GLU A 253 -6.97 0.68 4.55
CA GLU A 253 -7.71 -0.55 4.82
C GLU A 253 -9.01 -0.22 5.56
N PHE A 254 -10.10 -0.85 5.13
CA PHE A 254 -11.43 -0.77 5.72
C PHE A 254 -11.99 -2.19 5.92
N ALA A 255 -12.98 -2.33 6.79
CA ALA A 255 -13.63 -3.62 7.01
C ALA A 255 -14.37 -4.08 5.74
N CYS A 256 -14.15 -5.32 5.32
CA CYS A 256 -14.93 -5.89 4.22
C CYS A 256 -16.40 -6.03 4.66
N PRO A 257 -17.38 -5.81 3.76
CA PRO A 257 -18.78 -6.11 4.05
C PRO A 257 -18.95 -7.56 4.52
N SER A 258 -19.41 -7.77 5.76
CA SER A 258 -19.42 -9.11 6.37
C SER A 258 -20.58 -9.99 5.86
N ASP A 259 -21.72 -9.37 5.54
CA ASP A 259 -22.94 -10.07 5.11
C ASP A 259 -23.16 -10.03 3.58
N ALA A 260 -22.25 -9.42 2.83
CA ALA A 260 -22.37 -9.24 1.39
C ALA A 260 -21.25 -9.97 0.64
N GLN A 261 -21.57 -10.45 -0.56
CA GLN A 261 -20.57 -11.06 -1.45
C GLN A 261 -19.83 -10.02 -2.29
N ASN A 262 -20.38 -8.80 -2.38
CA ASN A 262 -19.88 -7.74 -3.24
C ASN A 262 -19.77 -6.42 -2.49
N LEU A 263 -18.76 -5.64 -2.86
CA LEU A 263 -18.64 -4.23 -2.52
C LEU A 263 -19.09 -3.39 -3.72
N ILE A 264 -20.06 -2.50 -3.50
CA ILE A 264 -20.50 -1.56 -4.54
C ILE A 264 -20.08 -0.16 -4.15
N VAL A 265 -19.38 0.51 -5.06
CA VAL A 265 -18.84 1.85 -4.84
C VAL A 265 -19.19 2.81 -5.98
N GLU A 266 -19.23 4.09 -5.65
CA GLU A 266 -19.24 5.19 -6.61
C GLU A 266 -17.87 5.88 -6.62
N MET A 267 -17.24 5.87 -7.80
CA MET A 267 -16.02 6.60 -8.08
C MET A 267 -16.36 8.00 -8.54
N ARG A 268 -15.85 9.02 -7.85
CA ARG A 268 -16.13 10.44 -8.13
C ARG A 268 -14.87 11.27 -8.07
N CYS A 269 -14.88 12.42 -8.71
CA CYS A 269 -13.91 13.46 -8.41
C CYS A 269 -14.57 14.83 -8.43
N GLN A 270 -14.09 15.72 -7.56
CA GLN A 270 -14.64 17.07 -7.40
C GLN A 270 -13.68 18.17 -7.86
N ARG A 271 -12.43 17.80 -8.17
CA ARG A 271 -11.38 18.74 -8.57
C ARG A 271 -11.59 19.31 -9.97
N VAL A 272 -11.07 20.51 -10.20
CA VAL A 272 -11.30 21.25 -11.45
C VAL A 272 -10.73 20.48 -12.65
N ALA A 273 -11.55 20.38 -13.70
CA ALA A 273 -11.20 19.68 -14.95
C ALA A 273 -10.78 18.21 -14.76
N CYS A 274 -11.07 17.59 -13.60
CA CYS A 274 -10.81 16.18 -13.38
C CYS A 274 -11.51 15.35 -14.45
N HIS A 275 -10.70 14.53 -15.13
CA HIS A 275 -11.16 13.60 -16.14
C HIS A 275 -10.30 12.35 -16.07
N LEU A 276 -10.96 11.21 -15.92
CA LEU A 276 -10.40 9.88 -16.04
C LEU A 276 -11.35 9.07 -16.92
N SER A 277 -10.84 8.50 -18.00
CA SER A 277 -11.61 7.56 -18.81
C SER A 277 -10.76 6.43 -19.32
N TYR A 278 -11.26 5.21 -19.15
CA TYR A 278 -10.69 4.02 -19.77
C TYR A 278 -11.72 2.91 -19.93
N ASN A 279 -11.38 1.88 -20.69
CA ASN A 279 -12.21 0.68 -20.81
C ASN A 279 -11.58 -0.47 -20.02
N GLN A 280 -12.32 -1.04 -19.08
CA GLN A 280 -11.94 -2.23 -18.34
C GLN A 280 -12.19 -3.47 -19.21
N LEU A 281 -11.17 -3.86 -19.98
CA LEU A 281 -11.20 -5.04 -20.82
C LEU A 281 -10.61 -6.25 -20.06
N ASP A 282 -11.33 -7.38 -20.11
CA ASP A 282 -11.16 -8.74 -19.55
C ASP A 282 -9.90 -9.11 -18.71
N VAL A 283 -10.08 -10.07 -17.78
CA VAL A 283 -9.37 -10.46 -16.52
C VAL A 283 -7.85 -10.18 -16.38
N ALA A 284 -7.10 -10.03 -17.45
CA ALA A 284 -5.67 -9.69 -17.44
C ALA A 284 -5.42 -8.18 -17.56
N SER A 285 -6.32 -7.32 -17.06
CA SER A 285 -6.38 -5.93 -17.52
C SER A 285 -5.12 -5.11 -17.25
N GLY A 286 -4.25 -5.57 -16.36
CA GLY A 286 -2.91 -5.02 -16.09
C GLY A 286 -2.91 -3.63 -15.47
N PHE A 287 -4.05 -2.93 -15.54
CA PHE A 287 -4.34 -1.63 -14.97
C PHE A 287 -5.84 -1.43 -14.77
N GLY A 288 -6.20 -0.52 -13.88
CA GLY A 288 -7.58 -0.25 -13.48
C GLY A 288 -7.76 -0.24 -11.96
N PHE A 289 -9.00 -0.11 -11.52
CA PHE A 289 -9.39 -0.29 -10.12
C PHE A 289 -9.64 -1.76 -9.80
N SER A 290 -9.13 -2.22 -8.68
CA SER A 290 -9.35 -3.56 -8.11
C SER A 290 -9.58 -3.47 -6.61
N LEU A 291 -10.32 -4.44 -6.06
CA LEU A 291 -10.50 -4.63 -4.63
C LEU A 291 -9.45 -5.61 -4.14
N ALA A 292 -8.67 -5.21 -3.15
CA ALA A 292 -7.70 -6.03 -2.46
C ALA A 292 -8.30 -6.50 -1.12
N ARG A 293 -8.11 -7.79 -0.78
CA ARG A 293 -8.39 -8.34 0.55
C ARG A 293 -7.12 -8.97 1.11
N ARG A 294 -6.80 -8.69 2.36
CA ARG A 294 -5.61 -9.24 3.02
C ARG A 294 -5.80 -10.75 3.26
N GLN A 295 -4.80 -11.56 2.89
CA GLN A 295 -4.79 -12.99 3.24
C GLN A 295 -4.51 -13.18 4.73
N GLU A 296 -4.90 -14.36 5.24
CA GLU A 296 -4.56 -14.85 6.58
C GLU A 296 -3.06 -15.12 6.72
#